data_AF-A0A524F4V2-F1
#
_entry.id   AF-A0A524F4V2-F1
#
_cell.length_a   1.000
_cell.length_b   1.000
_cell.length_c   1.000
_cell.angle_alpha   90.00
_cell.angle_beta   90.00
_cell.angle_gamma   90.00
#
_symmetry.space_group_name_H-M   'P 1'
#
loop_
_entity.id
_entity.type
_entity.pdbx_description
1 polymer ?
#
loop_
_entity_poly.entity_id
_entity_poly.type
_entity_poly.pdbx_seq_one_letter_code
_entity_poly.pdbx_strand_id
1 'polypeptide(L)'
;MFSRRIPSWFFMIDQGATTMWEHWDSYIKGRGFYNPVMNSFNHYSIGSVGEWIYRVILGINLDENQPGYKHIIIRPMPRYPLTWVKGLHESIHGKIKINWSIDNGIFNLEVSIPANTTATVYLPAESAEIAYENEMPIQDSKEIKIVSVENKTLCLKINSGNYFFKSSYPN
;
A
#
# COMPACT_ATOMS: atom_id res chain seq x y z
N MET A 1 10.24 9.25 0.89
CA MET A 1 10.16 8.56 2.20
C MET A 1 11.54 8.11 2.71
N PHE A 2 12.29 7.27 1.98
CA PHE A 2 13.52 6.63 2.48
C PHE A 2 14.78 7.51 2.62
N SER A 3 14.66 8.84 2.48
CA SER A 3 15.83 9.72 2.70
C SER A 3 16.27 9.60 4.16
N ARG A 4 17.59 9.53 4.38
CA ARG A 4 18.21 9.55 5.72
C ARG A 4 18.85 10.90 6.07
N ARG A 5 18.75 11.88 5.16
CA ARG A 5 19.21 13.26 5.40
C ARG A 5 18.08 14.07 5.99
N ILE A 6 18.40 15.02 6.87
CA ILE A 6 17.43 15.97 7.38
C ILE A 6 16.97 16.93 6.25
N PRO A 7 15.68 17.29 6.15
CA PRO A 7 14.53 16.77 6.92
C PRO A 7 14.00 15.44 6.36
N SER A 8 13.83 14.41 7.21
CA SER A 8 13.18 13.15 6.84
C SER A 8 12.78 12.29 8.05
N TRP A 9 11.84 11.36 7.83
CA TRP A 9 11.41 10.41 8.87
C TRP A 9 12.53 9.44 9.29
N PHE A 10 13.31 8.93 8.32
CA PHE A 10 14.39 7.99 8.65
C PHE A 10 15.55 8.69 9.34
N PHE A 11 15.77 10.00 9.09
CA PHE A 11 16.70 10.78 9.90
C PHE A 11 16.32 10.77 11.39
N MET A 12 15.04 10.96 11.75
CA MET A 12 14.60 10.86 13.16
C MET A 12 14.94 9.49 13.75
N ILE A 13 14.70 8.40 13.01
CA ILE A 13 15.06 7.04 13.41
C ILE A 13 16.58 6.91 13.63
N ASP A 14 17.39 7.46 12.72
CA ASP A 14 18.85 7.44 12.82
C ASP A 14 19.37 8.25 14.03
N GLN A 15 18.57 9.19 14.53
CA GLN A 15 18.83 9.93 15.76
C GLN A 15 18.27 9.25 17.03
N GLY A 16 17.63 8.08 16.91
CA GLY A 16 17.11 7.30 18.05
C GLY A 16 15.64 7.55 18.39
N ALA A 17 14.87 8.17 17.51
CA ALA A 17 13.43 8.37 17.73
C ALA A 17 12.66 7.04 17.79
N THR A 18 11.80 6.89 18.81
CA THR A 18 10.81 5.79 18.92
C THR A 18 9.36 6.26 18.72
N THR A 19 9.17 7.58 18.58
CA THR A 19 7.91 8.28 18.34
C THR A 19 8.15 9.38 17.30
N MET A 20 7.08 9.96 16.75
CA MET A 20 7.20 11.11 15.84
C MET A 20 7.53 12.37 16.63
N TRP A 21 8.47 13.17 16.14
CA TRP A 21 8.84 14.44 16.77
C TRP A 21 8.02 15.60 16.21
N GLU A 22 7.92 16.67 16.97
CA GLU A 22 7.29 17.93 16.55
C GLU A 22 8.09 18.62 15.44
N HIS A 23 9.42 18.57 15.52
CA HIS A 23 10.32 19.13 14.52
C HIS A 23 11.19 18.05 13.88
N TRP A 24 11.50 18.22 12.59
CA TRP A 24 12.45 17.36 11.88
C TRP A 24 13.82 17.29 12.54
N ASP A 25 14.17 18.34 13.29
CA ASP A 25 15.47 18.57 13.87
C ASP A 25 15.42 18.73 15.41
N SER A 26 14.39 18.16 16.06
CA SER A 26 14.21 18.18 17.52
C SER A 26 15.46 17.79 18.30
N TYR A 27 16.25 16.87 17.75
CA TYR A 27 17.61 16.56 18.17
C TYR A 27 18.50 16.25 16.96
N ILE A 28 19.74 16.74 16.99
CA ILE A 28 20.79 16.32 16.06
C ILE A 28 22.04 15.98 16.87
N LYS A 29 22.57 14.77 16.71
CA LYS A 29 23.85 14.35 17.31
C LYS A 29 24.96 15.36 16.96
N GLY A 30 25.63 15.87 17.99
CA GLY A 30 26.69 16.90 17.87
C GLY A 30 26.18 18.35 17.93
N ARG A 31 24.95 18.64 17.47
CA ARG A 31 24.32 19.97 17.64
C ARG A 31 23.55 20.08 18.97
N GLY A 32 22.96 18.97 19.43
CA GLY A 32 22.10 18.93 20.60
C GLY A 32 20.62 19.14 20.27
N PHE A 33 19.86 19.56 21.28
CA PHE A 33 18.42 19.77 21.21
C PHE A 33 18.06 21.06 20.46
N TYR A 34 16.87 21.05 19.85
CA TYR A 34 16.22 22.27 19.38
C TYR A 34 15.75 23.15 20.57
N ASN A 35 15.16 24.32 20.27
CA ASN A 35 14.66 25.26 21.28
C ASN A 35 13.67 24.59 22.25
N PRO A 36 13.91 24.61 23.57
CA PRO A 36 13.07 23.90 24.54
C PRO A 36 11.65 24.48 24.72
N VAL A 37 11.36 25.69 24.22
CA VAL A 37 10.02 26.28 24.30
C VAL A 37 8.98 25.49 23.51
N MET A 38 9.38 24.85 22.41
CA MET A 38 8.50 24.05 21.54
C MET A 38 9.34 22.95 20.87
N ASN A 39 9.43 21.80 21.54
CA ASN A 39 10.24 20.68 21.07
C ASN A 39 9.78 19.33 21.65
N SER A 40 8.53 18.96 21.38
CA SER A 40 8.00 17.64 21.77
C SER A 40 8.62 16.52 20.94
N PHE A 41 8.99 15.42 21.60
CA PHE A 41 9.48 14.19 20.98
C PHE A 41 8.34 13.19 20.71
N ASN A 42 7.08 13.56 20.97
CA ASN A 42 5.92 12.70 20.77
C ASN A 42 4.74 13.51 20.24
N HIS A 43 4.79 13.84 18.95
CA HIS A 43 3.83 14.67 18.25
C HIS A 43 3.47 14.00 16.91
N TYR A 44 2.22 13.55 16.77
CA TYR A 44 1.81 12.65 15.68
C TYR A 44 1.66 13.31 14.30
N SER A 45 1.72 14.65 14.20
CA SER A 45 1.38 15.42 12.99
C SER A 45 2.21 15.02 11.77
N ILE A 46 3.53 14.90 11.94
CA ILE A 46 4.46 14.43 10.91
C ILE A 46 4.26 12.91 10.62
N GLY A 47 3.58 12.20 11.51
CA GLY A 47 3.15 10.81 11.31
C GLY A 47 2.01 10.63 10.30
N SER A 48 1.42 11.71 9.76
CA SER A 48 0.41 11.67 8.69
C SER A 48 0.83 10.87 7.46
N VAL A 49 2.14 10.69 7.24
CA VAL A 49 2.69 9.79 6.21
C VAL A 49 2.19 8.35 6.34
N GLY A 50 1.74 7.93 7.53
CA GLY A 50 1.14 6.62 7.75
C GLY A 50 0.00 6.34 6.79
N GLU A 51 -0.89 7.30 6.54
CA GLU A 51 -1.98 7.13 5.56
C GLU A 51 -1.44 6.78 4.17
N TRP A 52 -0.39 7.48 3.72
CA TRP A 52 0.25 7.22 2.44
C TRP A 52 0.84 5.80 2.36
N ILE A 53 1.39 5.27 3.45
CA ILE A 53 1.88 3.88 3.51
C ILE A 53 0.72 2.91 3.27
N TYR A 54 -0.43 3.09 3.93
CA TYR A 54 -1.58 2.19 3.74
C TYR A 54 -2.22 2.34 2.36
N ARG A 55 -2.38 3.58 1.87
CA ARG A 55 -3.10 3.85 0.64
C ARG A 55 -2.29 3.62 -0.62
N VAL A 56 -0.98 3.90 -0.59
CA VAL A 56 -0.12 3.89 -1.78
C VAL A 56 0.82 2.69 -1.79
N ILE A 57 1.51 2.41 -0.68
CA ILE A 57 2.38 1.24 -0.61
C ILE A 57 1.54 -0.03 -0.50
N LEU A 58 0.72 -0.14 0.55
CA LEU A 58 -0.13 -1.31 0.76
C LEU A 58 -1.28 -1.34 -0.26
N GLY A 59 -1.76 -0.17 -0.70
CA GLY A 59 -2.74 -0.04 -1.77
C GLY A 59 -4.20 -0.07 -1.31
N ILE A 60 -4.49 -0.04 -0.01
CA ILE A 60 -5.86 -0.14 0.51
C ILE A 60 -6.50 1.25 0.55
N ASN A 61 -7.54 1.45 -0.26
CA ASN A 61 -8.24 2.73 -0.39
C ASN A 61 -9.75 2.56 -0.18
N LEU A 62 -10.37 3.62 0.33
CA LEU A 62 -11.81 3.76 0.39
C LEU A 62 -12.37 4.13 -0.99
N ASP A 63 -13.55 3.62 -1.32
CA ASP A 63 -14.42 4.18 -2.35
C ASP A 63 -15.30 5.27 -1.71
N GLU A 64 -15.14 6.53 -2.14
CA GLU A 64 -15.89 7.66 -1.60
C GLU A 64 -17.39 7.54 -1.88
N ASN A 65 -17.79 6.82 -2.92
CA ASN A 65 -19.21 6.59 -3.24
C ASN A 65 -19.82 5.46 -2.41
N GLN A 66 -18.99 4.64 -1.76
CA GLN A 66 -19.40 3.49 -0.95
C GLN A 66 -18.57 3.43 0.34
N PRO A 67 -18.81 4.39 1.26
CA PRO A 67 -17.97 4.60 2.43
C PRO A 67 -17.98 3.41 3.39
N GLY A 68 -17.03 3.42 4.33
CA GLY A 68 -16.89 2.37 5.34
C GLY A 68 -16.29 1.06 4.82
N TYR A 69 -15.59 1.10 3.67
CA TYR A 69 -15.04 -0.09 2.99
C TYR A 69 -16.12 -1.07 2.51
N LYS A 70 -17.33 -0.57 2.19
CA LYS A 70 -18.37 -1.39 1.55
C LYS A 70 -17.93 -1.85 0.15
N HIS A 71 -17.26 -0.95 -0.57
CA HIS A 71 -16.43 -1.25 -1.72
C HIS A 71 -14.99 -0.81 -1.45
N ILE A 72 -14.03 -1.66 -1.78
CA ILE A 72 -12.62 -1.47 -1.45
C ILE A 72 -11.84 -1.25 -2.74
N ILE A 73 -11.00 -0.22 -2.77
CA ILE A 73 -10.08 -0.01 -3.88
C ILE A 73 -8.72 -0.57 -3.47
N ILE A 74 -8.24 -1.58 -4.21
CA ILE A 74 -6.92 -2.17 -4.04
C ILE A 74 -6.02 -1.71 -5.18
N ARG A 75 -5.10 -0.80 -4.89
CA ARG A 75 -4.20 -0.19 -5.88
C ARG A 75 -2.79 -0.05 -5.31
N PRO A 76 -2.04 -1.15 -5.18
CA PRO A 76 -0.64 -1.07 -4.81
C PRO A 76 0.16 -0.29 -5.87
N MET A 77 0.98 0.65 -5.44
CA MET A 77 1.87 1.42 -6.31
C MET A 77 3.34 1.12 -5.94
N PRO A 78 3.84 -0.07 -6.29
CA PRO A 78 5.22 -0.46 -6.00
C PRO A 78 6.22 0.51 -6.63
N ARG A 79 7.31 0.76 -5.92
CA ARG A 79 8.42 1.60 -6.40
C ARG A 79 9.72 1.16 -5.73
N TYR A 80 10.77 0.99 -6.54
CA TYR A 80 12.11 0.68 -6.04
C TYR A 80 12.57 1.72 -4.99
N PRO A 81 13.21 1.30 -3.88
CA PRO A 81 13.75 -0.03 -3.59
C PRO A 81 12.77 -1.03 -2.95
N LEU A 82 11.48 -0.69 -2.81
CA LEU A 82 10.52 -1.58 -2.16
C LEU A 82 10.05 -2.65 -3.14
N THR A 83 10.45 -3.90 -2.89
CA THR A 83 10.08 -5.07 -3.71
C THR A 83 8.97 -5.90 -3.11
N TRP A 84 8.59 -5.69 -1.85
CA TRP A 84 7.47 -6.39 -1.24
C TRP A 84 6.84 -5.57 -0.12
N VAL A 85 5.58 -5.89 0.21
CA VAL A 85 4.93 -5.44 1.44
C VAL A 85 3.90 -6.47 1.88
N LYS A 86 3.68 -6.54 3.19
CA LYS A 86 2.57 -7.30 3.78
C LYS A 86 1.92 -6.46 4.87
N GLY A 87 0.59 -6.45 4.89
CA GLY A 87 -0.16 -5.68 5.87
C GLY A 87 -1.64 -6.04 5.87
N LEU A 88 -2.35 -5.49 6.85
CA LEU A 88 -3.79 -5.65 6.96
C LEU A 88 -4.43 -4.37 7.49
N HIS A 89 -5.70 -4.18 7.16
CA HIS A 89 -6.56 -3.17 7.76
C HIS A 89 -7.79 -3.86 8.37
N GLU A 90 -8.10 -3.54 9.63
CA GLU A 90 -9.31 -4.02 10.30
C GLU A 90 -10.44 -3.02 10.06
N SER A 91 -11.33 -3.34 9.12
CA SER A 91 -12.52 -2.52 8.84
C SER A 91 -13.72 -3.02 9.63
N ILE A 92 -14.82 -2.26 9.60
CA ILE A 92 -16.10 -2.67 10.18
C ILE A 92 -16.68 -3.95 9.55
N HIS A 93 -16.21 -4.33 8.37
CA HIS A 93 -16.63 -5.54 7.66
C HIS A 93 -15.70 -6.74 7.91
N GLY A 94 -14.54 -6.51 8.53
CA GLY A 94 -13.53 -7.54 8.78
C GLY A 94 -12.15 -7.16 8.24
N LYS A 95 -11.27 -8.14 8.17
CA LYS A 95 -9.87 -7.94 7.78
C LYS A 95 -9.72 -7.83 6.26
N ILE A 96 -9.14 -6.72 5.80
CA ILE A 96 -8.63 -6.55 4.44
C ILE A 96 -7.14 -6.85 4.51
N LYS A 97 -6.66 -7.90 3.85
CA LYS A 97 -5.25 -8.29 3.87
C LYS A 97 -4.63 -8.07 2.51
N ILE A 98 -3.40 -7.56 2.48
CA ILE A 98 -2.60 -7.39 1.28
C ILE A 98 -1.21 -7.94 1.51
N ASN A 99 -0.72 -8.69 0.53
CA ASN A 99 0.65 -9.15 0.46
C ASN A 99 1.08 -9.13 -1.00
N TRP A 100 1.94 -8.18 -1.39
CA TRP A 100 2.47 -8.13 -2.74
C TRP A 100 3.99 -8.20 -2.76
N SER A 101 4.53 -8.74 -3.85
CA SER A 101 5.97 -8.84 -4.10
C SER A 101 6.27 -8.66 -5.59
N ILE A 102 7.50 -8.23 -5.90
CA ILE A 102 8.07 -8.17 -7.24
C ILE A 102 9.33 -9.02 -7.24
N ASP A 103 9.27 -10.16 -7.94
CA ASP A 103 10.39 -11.10 -8.06
C ASP A 103 10.65 -11.39 -9.53
N ASN A 104 11.88 -11.13 -10.01
CA ASN A 104 12.28 -11.38 -11.40
C ASN A 104 11.34 -10.77 -12.45
N GLY A 105 10.83 -9.56 -12.19
CA GLY A 105 9.88 -8.87 -13.09
C GLY A 105 8.46 -9.42 -13.04
N ILE A 106 8.13 -10.28 -12.07
CA ILE A 106 6.77 -10.79 -11.83
C ILE A 106 6.19 -10.08 -10.62
N PHE A 107 5.02 -9.47 -10.77
CA PHE A 107 4.23 -8.93 -9.67
C PHE A 107 3.29 -10.00 -9.14
N ASN A 108 3.44 -10.35 -7.86
CA ASN A 108 2.51 -11.24 -7.14
C ASN A 108 1.68 -10.40 -6.18
N LEU A 109 0.37 -10.68 -6.09
CA LEU A 109 -0.55 -10.02 -5.17
C LEU A 109 -1.52 -11.04 -4.55
N GLU A 110 -1.39 -11.26 -3.25
CA GLU A 110 -2.38 -11.95 -2.44
C GLU A 110 -3.28 -10.90 -1.76
N VAL A 111 -4.60 -11.07 -1.91
CA VAL A 111 -5.61 -10.19 -1.32
C VAL A 111 -6.73 -10.98 -0.67
N SER A 112 -7.12 -10.57 0.55
CA SER A 112 -8.31 -11.06 1.24
C SER A 112 -9.35 -9.95 1.36
N ILE A 113 -10.54 -10.19 0.81
CA ILE A 113 -11.69 -9.27 0.84
C ILE A 113 -12.76 -9.85 1.78
N PRO A 114 -13.19 -9.11 2.83
CA PRO A 114 -14.14 -9.62 3.81
C PRO A 114 -15.53 -9.86 3.21
N ALA A 115 -16.30 -10.77 3.83
CA ALA A 115 -17.67 -11.09 3.43
C ALA A 115 -18.56 -9.85 3.34
N ASN A 116 -19.58 -9.89 2.46
CA ASN A 116 -20.52 -8.79 2.22
C ASN A 116 -19.88 -7.49 1.71
N THR A 117 -18.65 -7.55 1.18
CA THR A 117 -17.97 -6.44 0.50
C THR A 117 -17.54 -6.85 -0.91
N THR A 118 -17.11 -5.87 -1.70
CA THR A 118 -16.55 -6.07 -3.04
C THR A 118 -15.29 -5.24 -3.18
N ALA A 119 -14.47 -5.52 -4.19
CA ALA A 119 -13.29 -4.72 -4.44
C ALA A 119 -13.05 -4.46 -5.94
N THR A 120 -12.43 -3.30 -6.21
CA THR A 120 -11.79 -3.02 -7.48
C THR A 120 -10.27 -3.14 -7.28
N VAL A 121 -9.65 -4.05 -8.02
CA VAL A 121 -8.20 -4.29 -7.99
C VAL A 121 -7.57 -3.64 -9.22
N TYR A 122 -6.58 -2.80 -9.00
CA TYR A 122 -5.71 -2.22 -10.02
C TYR A 122 -4.39 -2.99 -10.00
N LEU A 123 -4.32 -4.03 -10.82
CA LEU A 123 -3.16 -4.91 -10.92
C LEU A 123 -2.15 -4.32 -11.93
N PRO A 124 -0.88 -4.06 -11.54
CA PRO A 124 0.16 -3.70 -12.49
C PRO A 124 0.36 -4.82 -13.51
N ALA A 125 0.02 -4.59 -14.78
CA ALA A 125 0.10 -5.57 -15.85
C ALA A 125 0.01 -4.89 -17.22
N GLU A 126 0.83 -5.28 -18.18
CA GLU A 126 0.80 -4.70 -19.54
C GLU A 126 -0.47 -5.10 -20.31
N SER A 127 -0.97 -6.32 -20.10
CA SER A 127 -2.22 -6.80 -20.70
C SER A 127 -2.89 -7.85 -19.82
N ALA A 128 -4.15 -8.17 -20.13
CA ALA A 128 -4.88 -9.25 -19.47
C ALA A 128 -4.42 -10.65 -19.88
N GLU A 129 -3.66 -10.79 -20.98
CA GLU A 129 -3.19 -12.09 -21.51
C GLU A 129 -2.05 -12.67 -20.68
N ILE A 130 -1.34 -11.81 -19.95
CA ILE A 130 -0.18 -12.16 -19.13
C ILE A 130 -0.48 -12.04 -17.63
N ALA A 131 -1.76 -12.14 -17.27
CA ALA A 131 -2.23 -12.09 -15.90
C ALA A 131 -2.98 -13.37 -15.53
N TYR A 132 -2.77 -13.84 -14.31
CA TYR A 132 -3.31 -15.09 -13.80
C TYR A 132 -3.93 -14.86 -12.43
N GLU A 133 -4.99 -15.61 -12.14
CA GLU A 133 -5.44 -15.86 -10.78
C GLU A 133 -5.10 -17.31 -10.42
N ASN A 134 -4.31 -17.50 -9.37
CA ASN A 134 -3.58 -18.74 -9.12
C ASN A 134 -2.76 -19.14 -10.37
N GLU A 135 -3.14 -20.24 -11.01
CA GLU A 135 -2.53 -20.75 -12.25
C GLU A 135 -3.48 -20.64 -13.46
N MET A 136 -4.64 -19.99 -13.30
CA MET A 136 -5.65 -19.84 -14.34
C MET A 136 -5.53 -18.46 -14.99
N PRO A 137 -5.57 -18.35 -16.33
CA PRO A 137 -5.68 -17.06 -16.99
C PRO A 137 -6.92 -16.31 -16.47
N ILE A 138 -6.75 -15.05 -16.08
CA ILE A 138 -7.85 -14.26 -15.51
C ILE A 138 -9.06 -14.10 -16.46
N GLN A 139 -8.84 -14.27 -17.77
CA GLN A 139 -9.88 -14.17 -18.79
C GLN A 139 -10.88 -15.34 -18.72
N ASP A 140 -10.44 -16.47 -18.17
CA ASP A 140 -11.25 -17.68 -18.02
C ASP A 140 -12.01 -17.72 -16.69
N SER A 141 -11.72 -16.79 -15.78
CA SER A 141 -12.38 -16.73 -14.47
C SER A 141 -13.81 -16.21 -14.58
N LYS A 142 -14.75 -16.94 -13.98
CA LYS A 142 -16.16 -16.50 -13.84
C LYS A 142 -16.37 -15.56 -12.65
N GLU A 143 -15.42 -15.50 -11.73
CA GLU A 143 -15.52 -14.72 -10.49
C GLU A 143 -14.91 -13.33 -10.61
N ILE A 144 -14.04 -13.14 -11.60
CA ILE A 144 -13.31 -11.90 -11.85
C ILE A 144 -13.89 -11.22 -13.09
N LYS A 145 -14.30 -9.97 -12.95
CA LYS A 145 -14.71 -9.15 -14.09
C LYS A 145 -13.60 -8.18 -14.49
N ILE A 146 -13.05 -8.34 -15.68
CA ILE A 146 -12.14 -7.36 -16.29
C ILE A 146 -12.96 -6.12 -16.69
N VAL A 147 -12.55 -4.95 -16.20
CA VAL A 147 -13.21 -3.67 -16.50
C VAL A 147 -12.48 -2.93 -17.60
N SER A 148 -11.15 -2.80 -17.49
CA SER A 148 -10.32 -2.12 -18.48
C SER A 148 -8.84 -2.50 -18.34
N VAL A 149 -8.05 -2.18 -19.37
CA VAL A 149 -6.58 -2.18 -19.35
C VAL A 149 -6.14 -0.80 -19.80
N GLU A 150 -5.51 -0.04 -18.90
CA GLU A 150 -5.08 1.33 -19.17
C GLU A 150 -3.74 1.60 -18.49
N ASN A 151 -2.80 2.25 -19.18
CA ASN A 151 -1.51 2.68 -18.61
C ASN A 151 -0.77 1.54 -17.87
N LYS A 152 -0.67 0.37 -18.51
CA LYS A 152 -0.06 -0.85 -17.93
C LYS A 152 -0.67 -1.24 -16.57
N THR A 153 -1.95 -0.97 -16.38
CA THR A 153 -2.74 -1.35 -15.21
C THR A 153 -4.01 -2.04 -15.67
N LEU A 154 -4.26 -3.22 -15.13
CA LEU A 154 -5.47 -3.98 -15.34
C LEU A 154 -6.45 -3.72 -14.20
N CYS A 155 -7.65 -3.28 -14.55
CA CYS A 155 -8.73 -3.00 -13.61
C CYS A 155 -9.69 -4.20 -13.52
N LEU A 156 -9.78 -4.80 -12.33
CA LEU A 156 -10.56 -6.00 -12.05
C LEU A 156 -11.63 -5.68 -10.99
N LYS A 157 -12.82 -6.24 -11.14
CA LYS A 157 -13.84 -6.30 -10.09
C LYS A 157 -13.93 -7.71 -9.53
N ILE A 158 -13.89 -7.82 -8.21
CA ILE A 158 -13.97 -9.07 -7.45
C ILE A 158 -14.98 -8.97 -6.29
N ASN A 159 -15.49 -10.12 -5.86
CA ASN A 159 -16.33 -10.24 -4.68
C ASN A 159 -15.46 -10.46 -3.42
N SER A 160 -16.11 -10.74 -2.29
CA SER A 160 -15.43 -11.23 -1.09
C SER A 160 -14.78 -12.58 -1.35
N GLY A 161 -13.58 -12.79 -0.81
CA GLY A 161 -12.82 -14.02 -1.04
C GLY A 161 -11.34 -13.81 -0.80
N ASN A 162 -10.56 -14.86 -1.08
CA ASN A 162 -9.10 -14.77 -1.12
C ASN A 162 -8.68 -15.00 -2.57
N TYR A 163 -7.82 -14.13 -3.08
CA TYR A 163 -7.34 -14.18 -4.45
C TYR A 163 -5.82 -14.09 -4.46
N PHE A 164 -5.20 -14.81 -5.38
CA PHE A 164 -3.78 -14.72 -5.67
C PHE A 164 -3.60 -14.33 -7.12
N PHE A 165 -3.14 -13.11 -7.37
CA PHE A 165 -2.87 -12.60 -8.71
C PHE A 165 -1.38 -12.65 -9.03
N LYS A 166 -1.08 -12.96 -10.28
CA LYS A 166 0.26 -12.93 -10.84
C LYS A 166 0.24 -12.23 -12.18
N SER A 167 1.16 -11.29 -12.40
CA SER A 167 1.30 -10.58 -13.67
C SER A 167 2.76 -10.23 -13.95
N SER A 168 3.08 -9.92 -15.20
CA SER A 168 4.35 -9.26 -15.53
C SER A 168 4.35 -7.84 -14.96
N TYR A 169 5.37 -7.50 -14.18
CA TYR A 169 5.55 -6.15 -13.63
C TYR A 169 6.09 -5.23 -14.73
N PRO A 170 5.35 -4.17 -15.11
CA PRO A 170 5.82 -3.26 -16.12
C PRO A 170 7.04 -2.45 -15.62
N ASN A 171 8.15 -2.53 -16.35
CA ASN A 171 9.27 -1.59 -16.22
C ASN A 171 8.87 -0.18 -16.65
#